data_AF-A0A9X3J7R6-F1
#
_entry.id   AF-A0A9X3J7R6-F1
#
_cell.length_a   1.000
_cell.length_b   1.000
_cell.length_c   1.000
_cell.angle_alpha   90.00
_cell.angle_beta   90.00
_cell.angle_gamma   90.00
#
_symmetry.space_group_name_H-M   'P 1'
#
loop_
_entity.id
_entity.type
_entity.pdbx_description
1 polymer ?
#
loop_
_entity_poly.entity_id
_entity_poly.type
_entity_poly.pdbx_seq_one_letter_code
_entity_poly.pdbx_strand_id
1 'polypeptide(L)'
;MITEQENIKKAIAIQYTQTVFAAYTSEKDLLLLSRNITSYAEKKSTSEIQPVEVKELRCIDLYHFGWNIWNHFRTGNQLQMAAFLKKIFPSILGNVETETIKRHLKDDEQRGIIQIRKDLSEE
;
A
#
# COMPACT_ATOMS: atom_id res chain seq x y z
N MET A 1 -18.14 -11.98 14.84
CA MET A 1 -17.11 -11.70 15.88
C MET A 1 -15.66 -11.96 15.44
N ILE A 2 -15.37 -12.64 14.31
CA ILE A 2 -14.04 -12.59 13.67
C ILE A 2 -14.09 -11.70 12.41
N THR A 3 -15.12 -11.89 11.59
CA THR A 3 -15.40 -11.11 10.38
C THR A 3 -15.56 -9.60 10.63
N GLU A 4 -16.16 -9.21 11.76
CA GLU A 4 -16.35 -7.79 12.11
C GLU A 4 -15.01 -7.07 12.33
N GLN A 5 -14.09 -7.70 13.06
CA GLN A 5 -12.77 -7.11 13.34
C GLN A 5 -11.91 -7.03 12.07
N GLU A 6 -12.00 -8.04 11.20
CA GLU A 6 -11.34 -8.04 9.88
C GLU A 6 -11.91 -6.95 8.98
N ASN A 7 -13.24 -6.75 8.99
CA ASN A 7 -13.90 -5.68 8.26
C ASN A 7 -13.48 -4.29 8.76
N ILE A 8 -13.37 -4.09 10.08
CA ILE A 8 -12.87 -2.84 10.67
C ILE A 8 -11.42 -2.59 10.24
N LYS A 9 -10.54 -3.59 10.34
CA LYS A 9 -9.15 -3.46 9.88
C LYS A 9 -9.05 -3.08 8.41
N LYS A 10 -9.90 -3.68 7.57
CA LYS A 10 -9.99 -3.36 6.15
C LYS A 10 -10.45 -1.93 5.91
N ALA A 11 -11.51 -1.49 6.60
CA ALA A 11 -12.03 -0.14 6.50
C ALA A 11 -10.96 0.91 6.87
N ILE A 12 -10.20 0.68 7.95
CA ILE A 12 -9.09 1.55 8.36
C ILE A 12 -8.03 1.66 7.25
N ALA A 13 -7.60 0.54 6.67
CA ALA A 13 -6.59 0.55 5.61
C ALA A 13 -7.08 1.25 4.33
N ILE A 14 -8.36 1.10 3.98
CA ILE A 14 -8.98 1.78 2.85
C ILE A 14 -9.05 3.29 3.12
N GLN A 15 -9.52 3.71 4.29
CA GLN A 15 -9.61 5.11 4.67
C GLN A 15 -8.22 5.79 4.65
N TYR A 16 -7.22 5.13 5.24
CA TYR A 16 -5.83 5.57 5.18
C TYR A 16 -5.35 5.74 3.73
N THR A 17 -5.59 4.74 2.88
CA THR A 17 -5.20 4.76 1.46
C THR A 17 -5.88 5.91 0.72
N GLN A 18 -7.18 6.07 0.91
CA GLN A 18 -7.95 7.15 0.28
C GLN A 18 -7.43 8.53 0.69
N THR A 19 -7.16 8.71 1.98
CA THR A 19 -6.65 9.96 2.54
C THR A 19 -5.29 10.32 1.97
N VAL A 20 -4.32 9.39 2.00
CA VAL A 20 -2.94 9.73 1.60
C VAL A 20 -2.75 9.84 0.09
N PHE A 21 -3.62 9.23 -0.72
CA PHE A 21 -3.53 9.31 -2.19
C PHE A 21 -4.48 10.35 -2.83
N ALA A 22 -5.43 10.93 -2.09
CA ALA A 22 -6.46 11.82 -2.64
C ALA A 22 -5.90 12.97 -3.52
N ALA A 23 -4.77 13.56 -3.15
CA ALA A 23 -4.15 14.64 -3.91
C ALA A 23 -3.26 14.16 -5.07
N TYR A 24 -2.92 12.87 -5.11
CA TYR A 24 -1.82 12.31 -5.93
C TYR A 24 -2.29 11.31 -6.98
N THR A 25 -3.59 11.08 -7.13
CA THR A 25 -4.14 10.16 -8.14
C THR A 25 -5.53 10.60 -8.58
N SER A 26 -6.06 9.97 -9.64
CA SER A 26 -7.43 10.24 -10.10
C SER A 26 -8.44 9.52 -9.20
N GLU A 27 -9.70 9.98 -9.17
CA GLU A 27 -10.76 9.28 -8.44
C GLU A 27 -10.90 7.82 -8.90
N LYS A 28 -10.80 7.58 -10.21
CA LYS A 28 -10.83 6.25 -10.81
C LYS A 28 -9.70 5.36 -10.25
N ASP A 29 -8.48 5.87 -10.21
CA ASP A 29 -7.32 5.15 -9.72
C ASP A 29 -7.36 4.98 -8.19
N LEU A 30 -7.95 5.92 -7.46
CA LEU A 30 -8.15 5.81 -6.01
C LEU A 30 -9.13 4.69 -5.65
N LEU A 31 -10.21 4.55 -6.43
CA LEU A 31 -11.15 3.43 -6.32
C LEU A 31 -10.46 2.09 -6.63
N LEU A 32 -9.64 2.07 -7.68
CA LEU A 32 -8.89 0.89 -8.10
C LEU A 32 -7.85 0.48 -7.05
N LEU A 33 -7.14 1.44 -6.45
CA LEU A 33 -6.19 1.23 -5.37
C LEU A 33 -6.90 0.68 -4.14
N SER A 34 -8.04 1.25 -3.76
CA SER A 34 -8.88 0.76 -2.64
C SER A 34 -9.31 -0.70 -2.86
N ARG A 35 -9.66 -1.07 -4.10
CA ARG A 35 -9.97 -2.46 -4.47
C ARG A 35 -8.75 -3.37 -4.35
N ASN A 36 -7.58 -2.94 -4.82
CA ASN A 36 -6.34 -3.71 -4.70
C ASN A 36 -5.98 -3.96 -3.23
N ILE A 37 -6.13 -2.97 -2.35
CA ILE A 37 -5.91 -3.11 -0.90
C ILE A 37 -6.91 -4.09 -0.28
N THR A 38 -8.17 -4.04 -0.69
CA THR A 38 -9.19 -5.02 -0.28
C THR A 38 -8.77 -6.44 -0.66
N SER A 39 -8.35 -6.66 -1.91
CA SER A 39 -7.88 -7.97 -2.38
C SER A 39 -6.65 -8.46 -1.61
N TYR A 40 -5.71 -7.56 -1.28
CA TYR A 40 -4.55 -7.88 -0.45
C TYR A 40 -4.96 -8.31 0.96
N ALA A 41 -5.83 -7.54 1.62
CA ALA A 41 -6.33 -7.84 2.95
C ALA A 41 -7.05 -9.20 3.02
N GLU A 42 -7.81 -9.53 1.97
CA GLU A 42 -8.53 -10.79 1.80
C GLU A 42 -7.64 -11.95 1.32
N LYS A 43 -6.32 -11.72 1.16
CA LYS A 43 -5.33 -12.70 0.66
C LYS A 43 -5.74 -13.35 -0.67
N LYS A 44 -6.45 -12.59 -1.52
CA LYS A 44 -6.87 -13.03 -2.85
C LYS A 44 -5.66 -13.15 -3.78
N SER A 45 -5.86 -13.87 -4.89
CA SER A 45 -4.83 -14.01 -5.92
C SER A 45 -4.39 -12.64 -6.45
N THR A 46 -3.07 -12.49 -6.62
CA THR A 46 -2.46 -11.28 -7.19
C THR A 46 -2.62 -11.17 -8.71
N SER A 47 -3.39 -12.06 -9.34
CA SER A 47 -3.71 -12.05 -10.77
C SER A 47 -4.71 -10.96 -11.16
N GLU A 48 -5.52 -10.48 -10.21
CA GLU A 48 -6.55 -9.45 -10.46
C GLU A 48 -6.10 -8.03 -10.10
N ILE A 49 -4.86 -7.88 -9.61
CA ILE A 49 -4.29 -6.58 -9.29
C ILE A 49 -4.14 -5.79 -10.57
N GLN A 50 -4.67 -4.58 -10.56
CA GLN A 50 -4.53 -3.64 -11.67
C GLN A 50 -3.56 -2.52 -11.29
N PRO A 51 -2.75 -2.04 -12.23
CA PRO A 51 -1.90 -0.88 -11.98
C PRO A 51 -2.73 0.38 -11.81
N VAL A 52 -2.17 1.36 -11.09
CA VAL A 52 -2.74 2.69 -10.90
C VAL A 52 -1.68 3.73 -11.23
N GLU A 53 -2.10 4.88 -11.72
CA GLU A 53 -1.20 6.01 -11.95
C GLU A 53 -1.23 6.99 -10.78
N VAL A 54 -0.05 7.51 -10.43
CA VAL A 54 0.11 8.51 -9.38
C VAL A 54 1.01 9.64 -9.88
N LYS A 55 0.83 10.83 -9.31
CA LYS A 55 1.67 12.01 -9.57
C LYS A 55 2.41 12.43 -8.31
N GLU A 56 3.57 13.05 -8.47
CA GLU A 56 4.39 13.69 -7.42
C GLU A 56 4.99 12.76 -6.35
N LEU A 57 4.40 11.58 -6.13
CA LEU A 57 4.94 10.54 -5.26
C LEU A 57 6.20 9.90 -5.88
N ARG A 58 7.15 9.55 -5.02
CA ARG A 58 8.42 8.91 -5.40
C ARG A 58 8.50 7.52 -4.77
N CYS A 59 9.56 6.78 -5.11
CA CYS A 59 9.78 5.42 -4.60
C CYS A 59 9.68 5.34 -3.06
N ILE A 60 10.28 6.29 -2.33
CA ILE A 60 10.23 6.35 -0.86
C ILE A 60 8.80 6.43 -0.31
N ASP A 61 7.92 7.18 -0.96
CA ASP A 61 6.52 7.31 -0.56
C ASP A 61 5.77 5.98 -0.71
N LEU A 62 6.02 5.29 -1.81
CA LEU A 62 5.43 3.98 -2.08
C LEU A 62 5.98 2.89 -1.16
N TYR A 63 7.25 3.00 -0.77
CA TYR A 63 7.87 2.11 0.22
C TYR A 63 7.23 2.27 1.59
N HIS A 64 7.10 3.52 2.08
CA HIS A 64 6.43 3.82 3.33
C HIS A 64 4.97 3.38 3.32
N PHE A 65 4.26 3.65 2.22
CA PHE A 65 2.90 3.15 2.03
C PHE A 65 2.83 1.63 2.17
N GLY A 66 3.70 0.90 1.47
CA GLY A 66 3.78 -0.55 1.55
C GLY A 66 4.06 -1.07 2.96
N TRP A 67 4.99 -0.43 3.68
CA TRP A 67 5.30 -0.78 5.05
C TRP A 67 4.10 -0.55 5.98
N ASN A 68 3.42 0.58 5.85
CA ASN A 68 2.23 0.92 6.64
C ASN A 68 1.13 -0.13 6.47
N ILE A 69 0.82 -0.50 5.22
CA ILE A 69 -0.18 -1.54 4.92
C ILE A 69 0.27 -2.90 5.47
N TRP A 70 1.52 -3.31 5.22
CA TRP A 70 2.02 -4.60 5.71
C TRP A 70 2.04 -4.67 7.24
N ASN A 71 2.46 -3.60 7.93
CA ASN A 71 2.51 -3.55 9.39
C ASN A 71 1.11 -3.58 10.03
N HIS A 72 0.10 -2.99 9.38
CA HIS A 72 -1.28 -3.00 9.86
C HIS A 72 -1.93 -4.39 9.82
N PHE A 73 -1.75 -5.11 8.71
CA PHE A 73 -2.33 -6.44 8.56
C PHE A 73 -1.44 -7.53 9.15
N ARG A 74 -0.12 -7.36 9.11
CA ARG A 74 0.91 -8.38 9.42
C ARG A 74 0.63 -9.72 8.73
N THR A 75 0.08 -9.68 7.52
CA THR A 75 -0.20 -10.85 6.69
C THR A 75 0.86 -11.03 5.61
N GLY A 76 1.27 -12.28 5.39
CA GLY A 76 2.33 -12.59 4.44
C GLY A 76 3.69 -12.04 4.84
N ASN A 77 4.64 -12.06 3.91
CA ASN A 77 5.98 -11.52 4.13
C ASN A 77 6.21 -10.22 3.36
N GLN A 78 7.25 -9.48 3.72
CA GLN A 78 7.59 -8.20 3.09
C GLN A 78 7.95 -8.35 1.60
N LEU A 79 8.40 -9.53 1.16
CA LEU A 79 8.68 -9.79 -0.26
C LEU A 79 7.38 -9.83 -1.09
N GLN A 80 6.31 -10.41 -0.54
CA GLN A 80 4.98 -10.38 -1.15
C GLN A 80 4.43 -8.95 -1.22
N MET A 81 4.65 -8.13 -0.17
CA MET A 81 4.30 -6.71 -0.22
C MET A 81 5.10 -5.95 -1.29
N ALA A 82 6.40 -6.19 -1.39
CA ALA A 82 7.23 -5.59 -2.43
C ALA A 82 6.74 -5.96 -3.85
N ALA A 83 6.40 -7.22 -4.09
CA ALA A 83 5.82 -7.67 -5.36
C ALA A 83 4.44 -7.04 -5.63
N PHE A 84 3.63 -6.88 -4.59
CA PHE A 84 2.33 -6.21 -4.64
C PHE A 84 2.47 -4.74 -5.07
N LEU A 85 3.36 -3.98 -4.43
CA LEU A 85 3.64 -2.58 -4.79
C LEU A 85 4.12 -2.45 -6.24
N LYS A 86 5.01 -3.34 -6.67
CA LYS A 86 5.54 -3.34 -8.04
C LYS A 86 4.45 -3.55 -9.09
N LYS A 87 3.43 -4.37 -8.78
CA LYS A 87 2.26 -4.58 -9.66
C LYS A 87 1.33 -3.38 -9.71
N ILE A 88 1.15 -2.68 -8.59
CA ILE A 88 0.25 -1.53 -8.48
C ILE A 88 0.87 -0.27 -9.09
N PHE A 89 2.17 -0.05 -8.87
CA PHE A 89 2.86 1.17 -9.28
C PHE A 89 3.99 0.89 -10.28
N PRO A 90 3.71 0.27 -11.45
CA PRO A 90 4.75 -0.10 -12.40
C PRO A 90 5.47 1.11 -13.01
N SER A 91 4.81 2.27 -13.10
CA SER A 91 5.43 3.51 -13.62
C SER A 91 6.58 4.03 -12.76
N ILE A 92 6.57 3.73 -11.44
CA ILE A 92 7.61 4.15 -10.49
C ILE A 92 8.51 2.97 -10.08
N LEU A 93 7.94 1.79 -9.86
CA LEU A 93 8.63 0.63 -9.28
C LEU A 93 8.91 -0.50 -10.29
N GLY A 94 8.44 -0.40 -11.53
CA GLY A 94 8.52 -1.48 -12.53
C GLY A 94 9.95 -1.94 -12.82
N ASN A 95 10.91 -1.04 -12.78
CA ASN A 95 12.33 -1.32 -13.01
C ASN A 95 13.14 -1.53 -11.72
N VAL A 96 12.49 -1.48 -10.55
CA VAL A 96 13.17 -1.69 -9.26
C VAL A 96 13.10 -3.17 -8.89
N GLU A 97 14.22 -3.75 -8.49
CA GLU A 97 14.25 -5.13 -8.00
C GLU A 97 13.37 -5.31 -6.76
N THR A 98 12.59 -6.40 -6.72
CA THR A 98 11.66 -6.65 -5.61
C THR A 98 12.38 -6.73 -4.27
N GLU A 99 13.60 -7.28 -4.26
CA GLU A 99 14.46 -7.32 -3.08
C GLU A 99 14.91 -5.94 -2.61
N THR A 100 15.14 -5.00 -3.54
CA THR A 100 15.45 -3.60 -3.24
C THR A 100 14.23 -2.94 -2.59
N ILE A 101 13.04 -3.08 -3.18
CA ILE A 101 11.79 -2.56 -2.59
C ILE A 101 11.63 -3.09 -1.15
N LYS A 102 11.80 -4.40 -0.94
CA LYS A 102 11.71 -5.04 0.39
C LYS A 102 12.65 -4.40 1.42
N ARG A 103 13.91 -4.16 1.04
CA ARG A 103 14.92 -3.58 1.93
C ARG A 103 14.57 -2.14 2.34
N HIS A 104 14.01 -1.36 1.42
CA HIS A 104 13.72 0.07 1.62
C HIS A 104 12.32 0.38 2.18
N LEU A 105 11.48 -0.63 2.47
CA LEU A 105 10.11 -0.43 2.99
C LEU A 105 10.07 0.52 4.20
N LYS A 106 11.08 0.48 5.07
CA LYS A 106 11.15 1.25 6.31
C LYS A 106 12.33 2.24 6.36
N ASP A 107 12.92 2.57 5.21
CA ASP A 107 14.09 3.45 5.17
C ASP A 107 13.73 4.91 5.37
N ASP A 108 14.62 5.70 5.97
CA ASP A 108 14.45 7.16 6.07
C ASP A 108 13.06 7.58 6.61
N GLU A 109 12.65 7.04 7.77
CA GLU A 109 11.28 7.17 8.33
C GLU A 109 10.74 8.60 8.49
N GLN A 110 11.61 9.62 8.40
CA GLN A 110 11.28 11.05 8.50
C GLN A 110 11.18 11.77 7.14
N ARG A 111 11.32 11.06 6.02
CA ARG A 111 11.32 11.64 4.66
C ARG A 111 10.08 11.20 3.87
N GLY A 112 9.85 11.85 2.74
CA GLY A 112 8.69 11.59 1.88
C GLY A 112 7.47 12.43 2.24
N ILE A 113 6.47 12.38 1.37
CA ILE A 113 5.12 12.88 1.56
C ILE A 113 4.33 11.87 2.41
N ILE A 114 4.43 10.58 2.08
CA ILE A 114 3.79 9.51 2.87
C ILE A 114 4.74 9.12 4.00
N GLN A 115 4.32 9.39 5.24
CA GLN A 115 5.09 9.09 6.45
C GLN A 115 4.80 7.69 6.99
N ILE A 116 5.77 7.10 7.68
CA ILE A 116 5.62 5.82 8.37
C ILE A 116 4.68 5.95 9.57
N ARG A 117 3.69 5.05 9.67
CA ARG A 117 2.67 5.01 10.73
C ARG A 117 2.67 3.65 11.42
N LYS A 118 2.97 3.65 12.73
CA LYS A 118 3.02 2.42 13.54
C LYS A 118 1.64 1.80 13.77
N ASP A 119 0.60 2.64 13.77
CA ASP A 119 -0.80 2.26 13.82
C ASP A 119 -1.56 3.12 12.79
N LEU A 120 -2.47 2.49 12.03
CA LEU A 120 -3.35 3.19 11.08
C LEU A 120 -4.69 3.61 11.70
N SER A 121 -5.00 3.13 12.90
CA SER A 121 -6.22 3.45 13.65
C SER A 121 -6.10 4.69 14.54
N GLU A 122 -4.86 5.17 14.75
CA GLU A 122 -4.59 6.41 15.47
C GLU A 122 -4.63 7.57 14.46
N GLU A 123 -5.71 8.36 14.51
CA GLU A 123 -5.78 9.71 13.93
C GLU A 123 -5.73 10.76 15.05
#